data_AF-A0A969M356-F1
#
_entry.id   AF-A0A969M356-F1
#
_cell.length_a   1.000
_cell.length_b   1.000
_cell.length_c   1.000
_cell.angle_alpha   90.00
_cell.angle_beta   90.00
_cell.angle_gamma   90.00
#
_symmetry.space_group_name_H-M   'P 1'
#
loop_
_entity.id
_entity.type
_entity.pdbx_description
1 polymer ?
#
loop_
_entity_poly.entity_id
_entity_poly.type
_entity_poly.pdbx_seq_one_letter_code
_entity_poly.pdbx_strand_id
1 'polypeptide(L)'
;MHIDVIDSGLALATLRDQWEEVYEADPHAHFFLSYKWLTNWLDAAPSPWFVLAARPSAEPQRHVAYLPLRVSSKKDKTGKLNREVTMAGSRLSDYTGFLCRPEYEELALPAFANHLKALDWQVFQLENIRASERRLELFLSRFESHAYTSKSIDHISKIDGIDNNLCPLTELPDTWEEYLTTKLSANMRQKLRRFLRAVESPESGFRFTLPDASTIDRDLDVLLRLWDTKWRPRKGAKTDDIVSMNRNMLKRCFNAGTLFLPMLWQGERPLGGLASFLDPVKRSVLFYMAGRDESFEDLPTGLVLHAYSIRRLIADGFRIYDFLRGNEPYKYSFGVVEHRIVHIELSRQGVTEQAEASALAALFKQATEHHQHGRHVEAEDGYRRILDTNPRHAGALYGLGQMLAARGDHGTAEQLFSVFVSHDPTSHKGWLRLAATQQARDKFSAAADAYRKAIELCPGVADAHGGLGHVLARLGQREEAVAALETAVRLKPNFIEAEVSLGNMLEDLGRLSPSDKIRFARANVALADRRRAAGATSPAASLYRRAIAFDPTSAAAHHGLGLVLQTIGDNAQAAQCYRRVLELDPNHVEARALMSIIDPAWTSRSRSQRRRASAAPQKASPPWNSHPPEIPPPTLN
;
A
#
# COMPACT_ATOMS: atom_id res chain seq x y z
N MET A 1 22.24 3.80 13.75
CA MET A 1 21.69 2.95 12.68
C MET A 1 20.36 3.51 12.25
N HIS A 2 20.12 3.57 10.94
CA HIS A 2 18.80 3.84 10.37
C HIS A 2 18.16 2.51 9.98
N ILE A 3 16.85 2.38 10.19
CA ILE A 3 16.08 1.18 9.85
C ILE A 3 15.08 1.54 8.76
N ASP A 4 15.23 0.94 7.59
CA ASP A 4 14.26 0.99 6.50
C ASP A 4 13.32 -0.22 6.63
N VAL A 5 12.03 -0.01 6.35
CA VAL A 5 11.01 -1.08 6.34
C VAL A 5 10.74 -1.45 4.89
N ILE A 6 10.96 -2.72 4.55
CA ILE A 6 10.80 -3.26 3.20
C ILE A 6 9.61 -4.21 3.21
N ASP A 7 8.53 -3.87 2.53
CA ASP A 7 7.23 -4.54 2.63
C ASP A 7 6.65 -4.96 1.27
N SER A 8 7.43 -4.83 0.20
CA SER A 8 7.04 -5.26 -1.15
C SER A 8 8.14 -6.06 -1.85
N GLY A 9 7.73 -7.01 -2.69
CA GLY A 9 8.67 -7.82 -3.47
C GLY A 9 9.56 -6.98 -4.40
N LEU A 10 9.04 -5.88 -4.95
CA LEU A 10 9.81 -4.95 -5.79
C LEU A 10 10.91 -4.25 -4.99
N ALA A 11 10.60 -3.76 -3.79
CA ALA A 11 11.60 -3.13 -2.92
C ALA A 11 12.61 -4.15 -2.37
N LEU A 12 12.18 -5.38 -2.07
CA LEU A 12 13.10 -6.44 -1.68
C LEU A 12 14.06 -6.82 -2.82
N ALA A 13 13.58 -6.78 -4.07
CA ALA A 13 14.38 -7.08 -5.25
C ALA A 13 15.54 -6.11 -5.48
N THR A 14 15.40 -4.84 -5.09
CA THR A 14 16.50 -3.87 -5.20
C THR A 14 17.62 -4.10 -4.19
N LEU A 15 17.36 -4.90 -3.15
CA LEU A 15 18.32 -5.20 -2.09
C LEU A 15 19.10 -6.49 -2.34
N ARG A 16 18.84 -7.21 -3.43
CA ARG A 16 19.40 -8.55 -3.69
C ARG A 16 20.92 -8.60 -3.51
N ASP A 17 21.66 -7.74 -4.21
CA ASP A 17 23.12 -7.82 -4.21
C ASP A 17 23.71 -7.53 -2.82
N GLN A 18 23.11 -6.57 -2.10
CA GLN A 18 23.51 -6.24 -0.73
C GLN A 18 23.13 -7.37 0.25
N TRP A 19 21.98 -8.01 0.04
CA TRP A 19 21.55 -9.17 0.82
C TRP A 19 22.52 -10.33 0.66
N GLU A 20 22.88 -10.65 -0.58
CA GLU A 20 23.83 -11.72 -0.89
C GLU A 20 25.21 -11.43 -0.29
N GLU A 21 25.67 -10.17 -0.31
CA GLU A 21 26.91 -9.76 0.38
C GLU A 21 26.84 -9.96 1.91
N VAL A 22 25.79 -9.44 2.57
CA VAL A 22 25.61 -9.62 4.02
C VAL A 22 25.48 -11.09 4.37
N TYR A 23 24.76 -11.87 3.55
CA TYR A 23 24.60 -13.30 3.71
C TYR A 23 25.95 -14.02 3.67
N GLU A 24 26.81 -13.72 2.69
CA GLU A 24 28.13 -14.33 2.57
C GLU A 24 29.02 -13.99 3.78
N ALA A 25 29.02 -12.73 4.21
CA ALA A 25 29.85 -12.23 5.33
C ALA A 25 29.40 -12.71 6.72
N ASP A 26 28.10 -13.02 6.90
CA ASP A 26 27.56 -13.39 8.21
C ASP A 26 27.89 -14.86 8.57
N PRO A 27 28.66 -15.15 9.65
CA PRO A 27 29.00 -16.52 10.05
C PRO A 27 27.80 -17.33 10.61
N HIS A 28 26.71 -16.66 10.99
CA HIS A 28 25.49 -17.31 11.48
C HIS A 28 24.41 -17.46 10.40
N ALA A 29 24.64 -16.93 9.20
CA ALA A 29 23.73 -17.11 8.08
C ALA A 29 23.61 -18.58 7.68
N HIS A 30 22.40 -18.98 7.32
CA HIS A 30 22.05 -20.34 6.91
C HIS A 30 21.00 -20.30 5.80
N PHE A 31 20.82 -21.40 5.08
CA PHE A 31 19.99 -21.49 3.88
C PHE A 31 18.62 -20.79 3.98
N PHE A 32 17.90 -20.96 5.09
CA PHE A 32 16.57 -20.34 5.29
C PHE A 32 16.58 -18.80 5.43
N LEU A 33 17.74 -18.16 5.52
CA LEU A 33 17.92 -16.71 5.43
C LEU A 33 18.47 -16.27 4.05
N SER A 34 18.77 -17.21 3.16
CA SER A 34 19.23 -16.89 1.81
C SER A 34 18.15 -16.12 1.06
N TYR A 35 18.58 -15.18 0.21
CA TYR A 35 17.67 -14.41 -0.63
C TYR A 35 16.76 -15.33 -1.46
N LYS A 36 17.35 -16.38 -2.07
CA LYS A 36 16.61 -17.38 -2.87
C LYS A 36 15.52 -18.10 -2.08
N TRP A 37 15.75 -18.45 -0.81
CA TRP A 37 14.72 -19.09 0.01
C TRP A 37 13.63 -18.09 0.38
N LEU A 38 14.03 -16.94 0.93
CA LEU A 38 13.08 -15.98 1.47
C LEU A 38 12.17 -15.39 0.41
N THR A 39 12.66 -14.96 -0.76
CA THR A 39 11.78 -14.39 -1.79
C THR A 39 10.75 -15.38 -2.32
N ASN A 40 11.19 -16.62 -2.60
CA ASN A 40 10.31 -17.68 -3.06
C ASN A 40 9.19 -18.01 -2.05
N TRP A 41 9.48 -17.80 -0.76
CA TRP A 41 8.53 -18.00 0.33
C TRP A 41 7.62 -16.79 0.54
N LEU A 42 8.18 -15.59 0.61
CA LEU A 42 7.46 -14.33 0.84
C LEU A 42 6.45 -14.02 -0.28
N ASP A 43 6.79 -14.35 -1.53
CA ASP A 43 5.86 -14.23 -2.68
C ASP A 43 4.64 -15.15 -2.55
N ALA A 44 4.76 -16.25 -1.81
CA ALA A 44 3.68 -17.22 -1.58
C ALA A 44 2.99 -17.04 -0.21
N ALA A 45 3.43 -16.06 0.60
CA ALA A 45 2.97 -15.92 1.97
C ALA A 45 1.54 -15.36 2.04
N PRO A 46 0.61 -16.00 2.78
CA PRO A 46 -0.78 -15.55 2.89
C PRO A 46 -0.98 -14.38 3.86
N SER A 47 0.07 -13.89 4.52
CA SER A 47 0.00 -12.82 5.53
C SER A 47 1.03 -11.74 5.22
N PRO A 48 0.76 -10.47 5.58
CA PRO A 48 1.68 -9.37 5.36
C PRO A 48 3.05 -9.66 6.00
N TRP A 49 4.10 -9.44 5.22
CA TRP A 49 5.48 -9.57 5.64
C TRP A 49 6.19 -8.22 5.50
N PHE A 50 7.26 -8.06 6.26
CA PHE A 50 8.16 -6.93 6.13
C PHE A 50 9.56 -7.34 6.57
N VAL A 51 10.58 -6.71 6.00
CA VAL A 51 11.96 -6.86 6.44
C VAL A 51 12.43 -5.54 7.01
N LEU A 52 13.01 -5.59 8.21
CA LEU A 52 13.77 -4.46 8.73
C LEU A 52 15.18 -4.54 8.14
N ALA A 53 15.58 -3.53 7.38
CA ALA A 53 16.90 -3.42 6.79
C ALA A 53 17.67 -2.31 7.51
N ALA A 54 18.79 -2.65 8.14
CA ALA A 54 19.60 -1.68 8.88
C ALA A 54 20.74 -1.14 8.01
N ARG A 55 20.98 0.16 8.08
CA ARG A 55 22.14 0.82 7.45
C ARG A 55 22.81 1.81 8.40
N PRO A 56 24.15 1.94 8.36
CA PRO A 56 24.88 2.90 9.17
C PRO A 56 24.61 4.32 8.68
N SER A 57 24.60 5.28 9.60
CA SER A 57 24.37 6.69 9.26
C SER A 57 25.49 7.27 8.38
N ALA A 58 26.70 6.71 8.46
CA ALA A 58 27.84 7.11 7.65
C ALA A 58 27.79 6.59 6.19
N GLU A 59 27.10 5.47 5.94
CA GLU A 59 26.95 4.88 4.60
C GLU A 59 25.46 4.66 4.30
N PRO A 60 24.71 5.74 3.98
CA PRO A 60 23.25 5.68 3.90
C PRO A 60 22.70 4.90 2.71
N GLN A 61 23.56 4.40 1.81
CA GLN A 61 23.17 3.64 0.62
C GLN A 61 23.33 2.12 0.79
N ARG A 62 23.91 1.68 1.92
CA ARG A 62 24.30 0.27 2.11
C ARG A 62 23.65 -0.32 3.34
N HIS A 63 22.81 -1.32 3.15
CA HIS A 63 22.26 -2.16 4.20
C HIS A 63 23.28 -3.21 4.64
N VAL A 64 23.39 -3.39 5.95
CA VAL A 64 24.40 -4.25 6.59
C VAL A 64 23.79 -5.33 7.47
N ALA A 65 22.47 -5.30 7.66
CA ALA A 65 21.73 -6.29 8.41
C ALA A 65 20.26 -6.35 7.97
N TYR A 66 19.64 -7.51 8.13
CA TYR A 66 18.24 -7.77 7.80
C TYR A 66 17.55 -8.62 8.87
N LEU A 67 16.31 -8.26 9.20
CA LEU A 67 15.43 -9.03 10.07
C LEU A 67 14.08 -9.28 9.36
N PRO A 68 13.89 -10.47 8.77
CA PRO A 68 12.65 -10.84 8.08
C PRO A 68 11.52 -11.18 9.07
N LEU A 69 10.39 -10.46 8.97
CA LEU A 69 9.26 -10.55 9.88
C LEU A 69 7.93 -10.67 9.13
N ARG A 70 6.89 -11.09 9.86
CA ARG A 70 5.50 -11.09 9.39
C ARG A 70 4.56 -10.62 10.49
N VAL A 71 3.45 -10.02 10.07
CA VAL A 71 2.37 -9.61 10.98
C VAL A 71 1.16 -10.49 10.74
N SER A 72 0.55 -10.93 11.82
CA SER A 72 -0.74 -11.60 11.79
C SER A 72 -1.62 -11.09 12.93
N SER A 73 -2.92 -11.31 12.80
CA SER A 73 -3.88 -11.00 13.86
C SER A 73 -4.51 -12.29 14.35
N LYS A 74 -4.35 -12.60 15.64
CA LYS A 74 -4.97 -13.78 16.27
C LYS A 74 -5.95 -13.32 17.34
N LYS A 75 -7.10 -13.99 17.40
CA LYS A 75 -8.02 -13.83 18.52
C LYS A 75 -7.50 -14.66 19.69
N ASP A 76 -7.41 -14.05 20.88
CA ASP A 76 -7.15 -14.79 22.10
C ASP A 76 -8.41 -15.52 22.61
N LYS A 77 -8.27 -16.24 23.73
CA LYS A 77 -9.35 -17.00 24.36
C LYS A 77 -10.55 -16.14 24.79
N THR A 78 -10.36 -14.84 24.94
CA THR A 78 -11.42 -13.87 25.28
C THR A 78 -12.09 -13.27 24.05
N GLY A 79 -11.61 -13.61 22.85
CA GLY A 79 -12.09 -13.07 21.58
C GLY A 79 -11.45 -11.74 21.18
N LYS A 80 -10.54 -11.19 22.02
CA LYS A 80 -9.79 -9.97 21.71
C LYS A 80 -8.77 -10.25 20.60
N LEU A 81 -8.73 -9.37 19.60
CA LEU A 81 -7.77 -9.46 18.51
C LEU A 81 -6.42 -8.89 18.96
N ASN A 82 -5.39 -9.72 18.92
CA ASN A 82 -4.02 -9.32 19.21
C ASN A 82 -3.21 -9.35 17.92
N ARG A 83 -2.46 -8.29 17.65
CA ARG A 83 -1.42 -8.26 16.62
C ARG A 83 -0.21 -9.03 17.13
N GLU A 84 0.22 -9.97 16.30
CA GLU A 84 1.36 -10.83 16.53
C GLU A 84 2.39 -10.60 15.44
N VAL A 85 3.61 -10.27 15.85
CA VAL A 85 4.78 -10.30 14.95
C VAL A 85 5.43 -11.66 15.12
N THR A 86 5.86 -12.26 14.02
CA THR A 86 6.61 -13.52 14.05
C THR A 86 7.69 -13.52 12.97
N MET A 87 8.58 -14.50 13.00
CA MET A 87 9.66 -14.63 12.02
C MET A 87 9.10 -15.04 10.65
N ALA A 88 9.52 -14.39 9.57
CA ALA A 88 8.88 -14.59 8.26
C ALA A 88 9.03 -16.03 7.71
N GLY A 89 10.11 -16.75 8.07
CA GLY A 89 10.39 -18.10 7.56
C GLY A 89 9.62 -19.25 8.22
N SER A 90 9.08 -19.07 9.44
CA SER A 90 8.90 -20.18 10.41
C SER A 90 7.89 -21.28 10.07
N ARG A 91 7.07 -21.14 9.03
CA ARG A 91 6.08 -22.18 8.65
C ARG A 91 6.70 -23.36 7.91
N LEU A 92 7.73 -23.12 7.10
CA LEU A 92 8.43 -24.14 6.32
C LEU A 92 9.94 -24.17 6.57
N SER A 93 10.49 -23.18 7.27
CA SER A 93 11.90 -23.18 7.65
C SER A 93 12.10 -23.85 9.01
N ASP A 94 13.10 -24.71 9.10
CA ASP A 94 13.57 -25.23 10.40
C ASP A 94 14.35 -24.20 11.20
N TYR A 95 14.91 -23.17 10.55
CA TYR A 95 15.61 -22.06 11.19
C TYR A 95 15.12 -20.70 10.72
N THR A 96 15.13 -19.74 11.62
CA THR A 96 15.02 -18.31 11.32
C THR A 96 16.10 -17.54 12.09
N GLY A 97 16.18 -16.23 11.90
CA GLY A 97 17.13 -15.42 12.64
C GLY A 97 17.37 -14.05 12.03
N PHE A 98 18.60 -13.58 12.22
CA PHE A 98 19.08 -12.28 11.76
C PHE A 98 20.16 -12.51 10.71
N LEU A 99 20.19 -11.67 9.69
CA LEU A 99 21.40 -11.47 8.89
C LEU A 99 22.09 -10.21 9.35
N CYS A 100 23.38 -10.29 9.64
CA CYS A 100 24.15 -9.13 10.05
C CYS A 100 25.63 -9.33 9.74
N ARG A 101 26.25 -8.32 9.13
CA ARG A 101 27.70 -8.25 9.04
C ARG A 101 28.31 -8.19 10.46
N PRO A 102 29.31 -9.02 10.79
CA PRO A 102 29.83 -9.14 12.15
C PRO A 102 30.22 -7.83 12.82
N GLU A 103 30.83 -6.92 12.07
CA GLU A 103 31.30 -5.63 12.54
C GLU A 103 30.16 -4.64 12.91
N TYR A 104 28.91 -4.95 12.56
CA TYR A 104 27.75 -4.12 12.85
C TYR A 104 26.77 -4.73 13.86
N GLU A 105 27.02 -5.94 14.39
CA GLU A 105 26.09 -6.65 15.27
C GLU A 105 25.68 -5.83 16.51
N GLU A 106 26.66 -5.18 17.15
CA GLU A 106 26.43 -4.37 18.35
C GLU A 106 25.57 -3.12 18.10
N LEU A 107 25.45 -2.71 16.84
CA LEU A 107 24.67 -1.54 16.44
C LEU A 107 23.33 -1.93 15.81
N ALA A 108 23.31 -2.96 14.96
CA ALA A 108 22.15 -3.36 14.18
C ALA A 108 21.11 -4.12 15.02
N LEU A 109 21.51 -5.08 15.85
CA LEU A 109 20.57 -5.89 16.64
C LEU A 109 19.80 -5.05 17.67
N PRO A 110 20.45 -4.15 18.45
CA PRO A 110 19.73 -3.19 19.26
C PRO A 110 18.80 -2.27 18.47
N ALA A 111 19.20 -1.85 17.27
CA ALA A 111 18.40 -0.97 16.44
C ALA A 111 17.12 -1.65 15.92
N PHE A 112 17.20 -2.92 15.52
CA PHE A 112 16.02 -3.72 15.20
C PHE A 112 15.07 -3.84 16.39
N ALA A 113 15.59 -4.17 17.57
CA ALA A 113 14.78 -4.28 18.78
C ALA A 113 14.09 -2.94 19.13
N ASN A 114 14.82 -1.83 19.07
CA ASN A 114 14.26 -0.49 19.31
C ASN A 114 13.20 -0.10 18.28
N HIS A 115 13.40 -0.42 17.00
CA HIS A 115 12.38 -0.20 15.97
C HIS A 115 11.14 -1.04 16.23
N LEU A 116 11.30 -2.32 16.59
CA LEU A 116 10.19 -3.21 16.95
C LEU A 116 9.40 -2.67 18.15
N LYS A 117 10.04 -2.06 19.15
CA LYS A 117 9.31 -1.44 20.28
C LYS A 117 8.36 -0.32 19.84
N ALA A 118 8.67 0.37 18.75
CA ALA A 118 7.82 1.42 18.18
C ALA A 118 6.65 0.88 17.35
N LEU A 119 6.68 -0.41 16.97
CA LEU A 119 5.58 -1.05 16.25
C LEU A 119 4.44 -1.43 17.20
N ASP A 120 3.23 -1.50 16.64
CA ASP A 120 2.01 -1.92 17.31
C ASP A 120 1.89 -3.45 17.26
N TRP A 121 2.29 -4.11 18.34
CA TRP A 121 2.11 -5.54 18.55
C TRP A 121 1.96 -5.86 20.04
N GLN A 122 1.23 -6.93 20.32
CA GLN A 122 0.99 -7.42 21.67
C GLN A 122 1.86 -8.64 21.96
N VAL A 123 2.13 -9.47 20.94
CA VAL A 123 3.01 -10.63 21.04
C VAL A 123 4.04 -10.59 19.90
N PHE A 124 5.29 -10.90 20.22
CA PHE A 124 6.35 -11.12 19.24
C PHE A 124 6.98 -12.49 19.47
N GLN A 125 6.88 -13.37 18.47
CA GLN A 125 7.47 -14.71 18.50
C GLN A 125 8.78 -14.75 17.72
N LEU A 126 9.86 -14.96 18.46
CA LEU A 126 11.17 -15.34 17.93
C LEU A 126 11.18 -16.87 17.80
N GLU A 127 10.69 -17.40 16.68
CA GLU A 127 10.51 -18.84 16.44
C GLU A 127 11.71 -19.45 15.72
N ASN A 128 12.22 -20.59 16.21
CA ASN A 128 13.32 -21.33 15.62
C ASN A 128 14.60 -20.50 15.37
N ILE A 129 14.96 -19.61 16.30
CA ILE A 129 16.11 -18.74 16.11
C ILE A 129 17.40 -19.53 16.17
N ARG A 130 18.15 -19.51 15.06
CA ARG A 130 19.55 -19.95 14.98
C ARG A 130 20.45 -18.72 15.01
N ALA A 131 20.96 -18.39 16.19
CA ALA A 131 21.88 -17.28 16.42
C ALA A 131 22.80 -17.60 17.61
N SER A 132 23.90 -16.87 17.77
CA SER A 132 24.71 -16.94 18.98
C SER A 132 23.96 -16.35 20.18
N GLU A 133 24.33 -16.81 21.38
CA GLU A 133 23.83 -16.23 22.64
C GLU A 133 24.08 -14.72 22.70
N ARG A 134 25.24 -14.26 22.22
CA ARG A 134 25.59 -12.84 22.14
C ARG A 134 24.60 -12.04 21.27
N ARG A 135 24.24 -12.54 20.08
CA ARG A 135 23.26 -11.86 19.21
C ARG A 135 21.89 -11.78 19.87
N LEU A 136 21.46 -12.87 20.52
CA LEU A 136 20.21 -12.89 21.28
C LEU A 136 20.24 -11.89 22.42
N GLU A 137 21.31 -11.82 23.20
CA GLU A 137 21.49 -10.86 24.29
C GLU A 137 21.43 -9.40 23.79
N LEU A 138 22.17 -9.07 22.73
CA LEU A 138 22.18 -7.73 22.13
C LEU A 138 20.77 -7.28 21.70
N PHE A 139 19.97 -8.21 21.20
CA PHE A 139 18.60 -7.95 20.77
C PHE A 139 17.62 -7.89 21.95
N LEU A 140 17.65 -8.88 22.84
CA LEU A 140 16.66 -9.08 23.90
C LEU A 140 16.83 -8.12 25.08
N SER A 141 18.06 -7.65 25.34
CA SER A 141 18.33 -6.67 26.41
C SER A 141 17.52 -5.37 26.29
N ARG A 142 16.99 -5.06 25.10
CA ARG A 142 16.12 -3.90 24.88
C ARG A 142 14.69 -4.07 25.40
N PHE A 143 14.31 -5.28 25.80
CA PHE A 143 12.99 -5.65 26.29
C PHE A 143 12.95 -5.95 27.81
N GLU A 144 14.04 -5.74 28.56
CA GLU A 144 14.13 -6.06 30.00
C GLU A 144 13.36 -5.12 30.95
N SER A 145 12.45 -4.29 30.44
CA SER A 145 11.62 -3.39 31.25
C SER A 145 10.30 -4.05 31.69
N HIS A 146 9.68 -3.54 32.76
CA HIS A 146 8.35 -3.94 33.24
C HIS A 146 7.23 -3.89 32.16
N ALA A 147 7.44 -3.19 31.04
CA ALA A 147 6.53 -3.15 29.91
C ALA A 147 6.52 -4.45 29.07
N TYR A 148 7.42 -5.40 29.30
CA TYR A 148 7.47 -6.64 28.55
C TYR A 148 7.67 -7.84 29.48
N THR A 149 7.14 -8.99 29.05
CA THR A 149 7.45 -10.30 29.62
C THR A 149 8.07 -11.16 28.54
N SER A 150 9.17 -11.84 28.88
CA SER A 150 9.84 -12.81 28.01
C SER A 150 9.63 -14.21 28.54
N LYS A 151 9.35 -15.15 27.64
CA LYS A 151 9.20 -16.56 27.96
C LYS A 151 9.94 -17.40 26.92
N SER A 152 10.86 -18.24 27.39
CA SER A 152 11.45 -19.29 26.55
C SER A 152 10.46 -20.45 26.41
N ILE A 153 10.35 -21.01 25.20
CA ILE A 153 9.44 -22.10 24.88
C ILE A 153 10.26 -23.31 24.43
N ASP A 154 10.05 -24.46 25.07
CA ASP A 154 10.65 -25.71 24.64
C ASP A 154 9.67 -26.53 23.79
N HIS A 155 10.12 -26.95 22.60
CA HIS A 155 9.35 -27.78 21.67
C HIS A 155 9.73 -29.27 21.77
N ILE A 156 9.46 -29.86 22.94
CA ILE A 156 9.61 -31.29 23.16
C ILE A 156 8.29 -31.99 22.82
N SER A 157 8.34 -32.95 21.88
CA SER A 157 7.18 -33.73 21.48
C SER A 157 6.72 -34.64 22.62
N LYS A 158 5.45 -34.50 23.00
CA LYS A 158 4.85 -35.31 24.07
C LYS A 158 4.62 -36.79 23.70
N ILE A 159 4.70 -37.12 22.41
CA ILE A 159 4.38 -38.47 21.91
C ILE A 159 5.63 -39.37 21.90
N ASP A 160 6.74 -38.84 21.40
CA ASP A 160 7.98 -39.61 21.16
C ASP A 160 9.20 -39.02 21.90
N GLY A 161 9.03 -37.95 22.68
CA GLY A 161 10.09 -37.34 23.48
C GLY A 161 11.13 -36.58 22.67
N ILE A 162 10.92 -36.41 21.36
CA ILE A 162 11.87 -35.71 20.49
C ILE A 162 11.93 -34.22 20.84
N ASP A 163 13.12 -33.72 21.19
CA ASP A 163 13.40 -32.30 21.42
C ASP A 163 13.67 -31.62 20.07
N ASN A 164 12.71 -30.82 19.60
CA ASN A 164 12.83 -30.09 18.33
C ASN A 164 13.63 -28.79 18.46
N ASN A 165 14.12 -28.45 19.66
CA ASN A 165 15.09 -27.37 19.81
C ASN A 165 16.52 -27.85 19.51
N LEU A 166 16.78 -29.16 19.52
CA LEU A 166 18.07 -29.73 19.18
C LEU A 166 18.17 -29.97 17.69
N CYS A 167 19.32 -29.63 17.13
CA CYS A 167 19.62 -29.65 15.70
C CYS A 167 20.94 -30.38 15.47
N PRO A 168 20.91 -31.70 15.26
CA PRO A 168 22.10 -32.48 15.01
C PRO A 168 22.68 -32.16 13.62
N LEU A 169 23.98 -31.88 13.54
CA LEU A 169 24.69 -31.72 12.27
C LEU A 169 26.04 -32.41 12.33
N THR A 170 26.59 -32.77 11.17
CA THR A 170 27.95 -33.30 11.09
C THR A 170 28.79 -32.48 10.13
N GLU A 171 30.05 -32.27 10.50
CA GLU A 171 31.05 -31.67 9.64
C GLU A 171 31.55 -32.70 8.63
N LEU A 172 31.67 -32.26 7.39
CA LEU A 172 32.13 -33.07 6.27
C LEU A 172 33.60 -32.74 5.99
N PRO A 173 34.52 -33.70 6.18
CA PRO A 173 35.92 -33.54 5.81
C PRO A 173 36.11 -33.57 4.28
N ASP A 174 37.35 -33.44 3.83
CA ASP A 174 37.68 -33.38 2.40
C ASP A 174 37.48 -34.71 1.67
N THR A 175 37.50 -35.84 2.39
CA THR A 175 37.34 -37.17 1.79
C THR A 175 36.35 -38.06 2.53
N TRP A 176 35.69 -38.94 1.78
CA TRP A 176 34.79 -39.95 2.33
C TRP A 176 35.48 -40.89 3.33
N GLU A 177 36.72 -41.26 3.05
CA GLU A 177 37.51 -42.14 3.91
C GLU A 177 37.84 -41.48 5.25
N GLU A 178 38.16 -40.18 5.23
CA GLU A 178 38.34 -39.40 6.46
C GLU A 178 37.03 -39.34 7.25
N TYR A 179 35.89 -39.04 6.61
CA TYR A 179 34.59 -39.04 7.28
C TYR A 179 34.28 -40.37 7.97
N LEU A 180 34.46 -41.48 7.25
CA LEU A 180 34.25 -42.83 7.77
C LEU A 180 35.13 -43.16 8.98
N THR A 181 36.35 -42.61 9.05
CA THR A 181 37.34 -42.95 10.07
C THR A 181 37.32 -42.01 11.27
N THR A 182 36.98 -40.74 11.07
CA THR A 182 37.02 -39.70 12.12
C THR A 182 35.66 -39.40 12.73
N LYS A 183 34.57 -39.50 11.95
CA LYS A 183 33.21 -39.15 12.43
C LYS A 183 32.40 -40.36 12.86
N LEU A 184 32.66 -41.56 12.30
CA LEU A 184 31.81 -42.74 12.53
C LEU A 184 32.45 -43.80 13.43
N SER A 185 31.61 -44.53 14.17
CA SER A 185 32.04 -45.73 14.90
C SER A 185 32.50 -46.84 13.95
N ALA A 186 33.40 -47.71 14.42
CA ALA A 186 33.92 -48.83 13.63
C ALA A 186 32.81 -49.73 13.05
N ASN A 187 31.76 -50.00 13.84
CA ASN A 187 30.58 -50.76 13.42
C ASN A 187 29.81 -50.05 12.30
N MET A 188 29.51 -48.75 12.49
CA MET A 188 28.78 -47.99 11.48
C MET A 188 29.56 -47.90 10.17
N ARG A 189 30.87 -47.64 10.23
CA ARG A 189 31.76 -47.66 9.07
C ARG A 189 31.68 -48.97 8.28
N GLN A 190 31.75 -50.11 8.96
CA GLN A 190 31.64 -51.43 8.32
C GLN A 190 30.26 -51.62 7.67
N LYS A 191 29.18 -51.23 8.35
CA LYS A 191 27.81 -51.28 7.82
C LYS A 191 27.67 -50.44 6.55
N LEU A 192 28.09 -49.18 6.57
CA LEU A 192 27.97 -48.29 5.42
C LEU A 192 28.75 -48.81 4.22
N ARG A 193 29.99 -49.28 4.41
CA ARG A 193 30.77 -49.91 3.33
C ARG A 193 30.08 -51.13 2.74
N ARG A 194 29.50 -51.98 3.57
CA ARG A 194 28.78 -53.18 3.10
C ARG A 194 27.56 -52.79 2.28
N PHE A 195 26.72 -51.88 2.79
CA PHE A 195 25.48 -51.51 2.11
C PHE A 195 25.73 -50.71 0.83
N LEU A 196 26.67 -49.76 0.83
CA LEU A 196 27.03 -49.02 -0.37
C LEU A 196 27.58 -49.95 -1.47
N ARG A 197 28.48 -50.89 -1.12
CA ARG A 197 28.94 -51.91 -2.09
C ARG A 197 27.80 -52.77 -2.64
N ALA A 198 26.82 -53.11 -1.80
CA ALA A 198 25.68 -53.92 -2.23
C ALA A 198 24.81 -53.19 -3.26
N VAL A 199 24.53 -51.89 -3.04
CA VAL A 199 23.70 -51.09 -3.96
C VAL A 199 24.45 -50.57 -5.19
N GLU A 200 25.79 -50.61 -5.17
CA GLU A 200 26.65 -50.21 -6.30
C GLU A 200 27.08 -51.39 -7.17
N SER A 201 26.81 -52.63 -6.74
CA SER A 201 27.12 -53.80 -7.54
C SER A 201 26.27 -53.81 -8.82
N PRO A 202 26.88 -53.97 -10.01
CA PRO A 202 26.15 -53.98 -11.29
C PRO A 202 25.01 -55.01 -11.37
N GLU A 203 25.14 -56.12 -10.63
CA GLU A 203 24.17 -57.23 -10.63
C GLU A 203 23.01 -57.01 -9.64
N SER A 204 23.06 -55.97 -8.83
CA SER A 204 22.12 -55.77 -7.71
C SER A 204 20.75 -55.23 -8.12
N GLY A 205 20.64 -54.68 -9.33
CA GLY A 205 19.43 -54.02 -9.82
C GLY A 205 19.10 -52.69 -9.13
N PHE A 206 19.93 -52.22 -8.19
CA PHE A 206 19.76 -50.92 -7.56
C PHE A 206 20.28 -49.78 -8.44
N ARG A 207 19.62 -48.63 -8.37
CA ARG A 207 20.10 -47.40 -9.02
C ARG A 207 19.74 -46.17 -8.21
N PHE A 208 20.64 -45.19 -8.21
CA PHE A 208 20.37 -43.84 -7.75
C PHE A 208 20.07 -42.92 -8.93
N THR A 209 19.04 -42.10 -8.81
CA THR A 209 18.79 -41.01 -9.76
C THR A 209 18.72 -39.67 -9.05
N LEU A 210 19.05 -38.61 -9.76
CA LEU A 210 18.71 -37.24 -9.39
C LEU A 210 17.64 -36.73 -10.36
N PRO A 211 16.70 -35.89 -9.90
CA PRO A 211 15.69 -35.36 -10.77
C PRO A 211 16.28 -34.39 -11.80
N ASP A 212 15.72 -34.42 -13.00
CA ASP A 212 15.88 -33.36 -14.00
C ASP A 212 14.51 -32.76 -14.34
N ALA A 213 14.47 -31.83 -15.32
CA ALA A 213 13.23 -31.16 -15.69
C ALA A 213 12.12 -32.11 -16.17
N SER A 214 12.47 -33.29 -16.70
CA SER A 214 11.53 -34.31 -17.17
C SER A 214 11.04 -35.25 -16.06
N THR A 215 11.81 -35.43 -14.99
CA THR A 215 11.48 -36.41 -13.94
C THR A 215 11.05 -35.81 -12.60
N ILE A 216 11.32 -34.53 -12.36
CA ILE A 216 11.10 -33.91 -11.04
C ILE A 216 9.68 -34.09 -10.50
N ASP A 217 8.64 -33.97 -11.33
CA ASP A 217 7.26 -34.13 -10.86
C ASP A 217 6.98 -35.57 -10.39
N ARG A 218 7.44 -36.57 -11.17
CA ARG A 218 7.36 -37.98 -10.79
C ARG A 218 8.11 -38.22 -9.48
N ASP A 219 9.32 -37.71 -9.35
CA ASP A 219 10.19 -37.98 -8.20
C ASP A 219 9.64 -37.35 -6.91
N LEU A 220 9.06 -36.14 -6.99
CA LEU A 220 8.35 -35.51 -5.88
C LEU A 220 7.07 -36.31 -5.51
N ASP A 221 6.29 -36.75 -6.50
CA ASP A 221 5.08 -37.54 -6.25
C ASP A 221 5.41 -38.90 -5.61
N VAL A 222 6.54 -39.51 -5.97
CA VAL A 222 7.05 -40.72 -5.31
C VAL A 222 7.46 -40.43 -3.87
N LEU A 223 8.33 -39.44 -3.64
CA LEU A 223 8.80 -39.06 -2.31
C LEU A 223 7.63 -38.79 -1.35
N LEU A 224 6.69 -37.96 -1.78
CA LEU A 224 5.59 -37.50 -0.94
C LEU A 224 4.58 -38.61 -0.67
N ARG A 225 4.34 -39.51 -1.64
CA ARG A 225 3.48 -40.69 -1.43
C ARG A 225 4.09 -41.63 -0.39
N LEU A 226 5.39 -41.94 -0.50
CA LEU A 226 6.08 -42.80 0.47
C LEU A 226 6.10 -42.16 1.86
N TRP A 227 6.30 -40.84 1.94
CA TRP A 227 6.18 -40.10 3.19
C TRP A 227 4.76 -40.18 3.77
N ASP A 228 3.75 -39.98 2.92
CA ASP A 228 2.34 -39.99 3.33
C ASP A 228 1.91 -41.36 3.85
N THR A 229 2.29 -42.45 3.17
CA THR A 229 2.02 -43.83 3.63
C THR A 229 2.51 -44.06 5.05
N LYS A 230 3.70 -43.54 5.40
CA LYS A 230 4.26 -43.66 6.75
C LYS A 230 3.52 -42.82 7.79
N TRP A 231 3.18 -41.58 7.46
CA TRP A 231 2.77 -40.59 8.46
C TRP A 231 1.26 -40.37 8.56
N ARG A 232 0.48 -40.75 7.55
CA ARG A 232 -1.00 -40.63 7.54
C ARG A 232 -1.66 -41.31 8.73
N PRO A 233 -1.27 -42.52 9.17
CA PRO A 233 -1.87 -43.14 10.36
C PRO A 233 -1.74 -42.31 11.63
N ARG A 234 -0.65 -41.52 11.76
CA ARG A 234 -0.39 -40.66 12.94
C ARG A 234 -0.95 -39.25 12.79
N LYS A 235 -0.94 -38.67 11.58
CA LYS A 235 -1.23 -37.24 11.33
C LYS A 235 -2.64 -36.99 10.75
N GLY A 236 -3.32 -38.01 10.24
CA GLY A 236 -4.68 -37.91 9.69
C GLY A 236 -4.76 -36.94 8.51
N ALA A 237 -5.91 -36.26 8.35
CA ALA A 237 -6.20 -35.37 7.22
C ALA A 237 -5.21 -34.19 7.05
N LYS A 238 -4.44 -33.82 8.09
CA LYS A 238 -3.40 -32.79 7.98
C LYS A 238 -2.29 -33.13 6.99
N THR A 239 -2.14 -34.41 6.64
CA THR A 239 -1.14 -34.87 5.67
C THR A 239 -1.37 -34.29 4.28
N ASP A 240 -2.63 -34.06 3.88
CA ASP A 240 -2.95 -33.54 2.55
C ASP A 240 -2.40 -32.13 2.34
N ASP A 241 -2.57 -31.25 3.34
CA ASP A 241 -2.00 -29.90 3.34
C ASP A 241 -0.46 -29.92 3.36
N ILE A 242 0.14 -30.81 4.15
CA ILE A 242 1.60 -30.96 4.25
C ILE A 242 2.17 -31.43 2.91
N VAL A 243 1.56 -32.42 2.27
CA VAL A 243 2.00 -32.97 0.98
C VAL A 243 1.92 -31.88 -0.10
N SER A 244 0.78 -31.19 -0.20
CA SER A 244 0.59 -30.11 -1.19
C SER A 244 1.59 -28.97 -1.01
N MET A 245 1.75 -28.50 0.23
CA MET A 245 2.68 -27.41 0.56
C MET A 245 4.14 -27.79 0.26
N ASN A 246 4.56 -29.00 0.63
CA ASN A 246 5.92 -29.48 0.38
C ASN A 246 6.19 -29.73 -1.10
N ARG A 247 5.21 -30.26 -1.85
CA ARG A 247 5.34 -30.43 -3.31
C ARG A 247 5.71 -29.12 -3.99
N ASN A 248 4.95 -28.06 -3.67
CA ASN A 248 5.16 -26.73 -4.25
C ASN A 248 6.50 -26.13 -3.83
N MET A 249 6.84 -26.23 -2.54
CA MET A 249 8.11 -25.70 -2.01
C MET A 249 9.32 -26.42 -2.60
N LEU A 250 9.33 -27.76 -2.64
CA LEU A 250 10.43 -28.54 -3.21
C LEU A 250 10.58 -28.27 -4.71
N LYS A 251 9.48 -28.14 -5.45
CA LYS A 251 9.51 -27.77 -6.87
C LYS A 251 10.13 -26.38 -7.08
N ARG A 252 9.80 -25.41 -6.23
CA ARG A 252 10.46 -24.08 -6.27
C ARG A 252 11.95 -24.17 -6.00
N CYS A 253 12.36 -24.96 -5.01
CA CYS A 253 13.78 -25.19 -4.70
C CYS A 253 14.51 -25.88 -5.87
N PHE A 254 13.87 -26.83 -6.54
CA PHE A 254 14.41 -27.45 -7.75
C PHE A 254 14.65 -26.40 -8.85
N ASN A 255 13.64 -25.59 -9.16
CA ASN A 255 13.75 -24.53 -10.16
C ASN A 255 14.81 -23.47 -9.79
N ALA A 256 15.05 -23.24 -8.50
CA ALA A 256 16.08 -22.32 -8.00
C ALA A 256 17.50 -22.93 -7.97
N GLY A 257 17.65 -24.22 -8.30
CA GLY A 257 18.90 -24.96 -8.24
C GLY A 257 19.38 -25.26 -6.81
N THR A 258 18.47 -25.29 -5.83
CA THR A 258 18.78 -25.48 -4.41
C THR A 258 18.23 -26.78 -3.83
N LEU A 259 17.65 -27.66 -4.65
CA LEU A 259 17.17 -28.98 -4.23
C LEU A 259 18.17 -30.07 -4.60
N PHE A 260 18.55 -30.89 -3.63
CA PHE A 260 19.21 -32.18 -3.83
C PHE A 260 18.26 -33.31 -3.43
N LEU A 261 17.90 -34.16 -4.39
CA LEU A 261 16.91 -35.22 -4.20
C LEU A 261 17.38 -36.56 -4.81
N PRO A 262 18.29 -37.28 -4.14
CA PRO A 262 18.59 -38.66 -4.52
C PRO A 262 17.37 -39.56 -4.31
N MET A 263 17.05 -40.31 -5.37
CA MET A 263 16.03 -41.37 -5.36
C MET A 263 16.73 -42.72 -5.50
N LEU A 264 16.40 -43.67 -4.62
CA LEU A 264 16.87 -45.05 -4.69
C LEU A 264 15.77 -45.93 -5.29
N TRP A 265 16.15 -46.74 -6.27
CA TRP A 265 15.27 -47.68 -6.98
C TRP A 265 15.86 -49.08 -6.97
N GLN A 266 15.01 -50.10 -7.12
CA GLN A 266 15.40 -51.45 -7.52
C GLN A 266 14.59 -51.82 -8.76
N GLY A 267 15.24 -51.90 -9.92
CA GLY A 267 14.56 -51.90 -11.21
C GLY A 267 13.68 -50.64 -11.35
N GLU A 268 12.37 -50.84 -11.50
CA GLU A 268 11.36 -49.77 -11.58
C GLU A 268 10.64 -49.49 -10.25
N ARG A 269 10.93 -50.26 -9.18
CA ARG A 269 10.33 -50.04 -7.86
C ARG A 269 11.06 -48.89 -7.15
N PRO A 270 10.38 -47.78 -6.80
CA PRO A 270 10.99 -46.75 -5.95
C PRO A 270 11.08 -47.25 -4.51
N LEU A 271 12.28 -47.22 -3.94
CA LEU A 271 12.52 -47.64 -2.56
C LEU A 271 12.54 -46.46 -1.59
N GLY A 272 12.95 -45.29 -2.05
CA GLY A 272 12.90 -44.08 -1.25
C GLY A 272 13.51 -42.87 -1.93
N GLY A 273 13.22 -41.71 -1.35
CA GLY A 273 13.79 -40.43 -1.74
C GLY A 273 14.20 -39.65 -0.50
N LEU A 274 15.22 -38.81 -0.65
CA LEU A 274 15.73 -37.94 0.40
C LEU A 274 15.89 -36.54 -0.14
N ALA A 275 15.03 -35.61 0.27
CA ALA A 275 15.10 -34.21 -0.11
C ALA A 275 15.99 -33.43 0.87
N SER A 276 16.95 -32.69 0.32
CA SER A 276 17.82 -31.77 1.05
C SER A 276 17.95 -30.44 0.32
N PHE A 277 18.22 -29.38 1.06
CA PHE A 277 18.52 -28.07 0.50
C PHE A 277 20.02 -27.84 0.40
N LEU A 278 20.46 -27.32 -0.73
CA LEU A 278 21.86 -26.97 -1.00
C LEU A 278 22.10 -25.49 -0.74
N ASP A 279 23.11 -25.21 0.07
CA ASP A 279 23.68 -23.88 0.25
C ASP A 279 25.14 -23.89 -0.18
N PRO A 280 25.43 -23.56 -1.46
CA PRO A 280 26.79 -23.55 -1.97
C PRO A 280 27.65 -22.43 -1.37
N VAL A 281 27.03 -21.32 -0.91
CA VAL A 281 27.75 -20.18 -0.32
C VAL A 281 28.30 -20.57 1.05
N LYS A 282 27.46 -21.19 1.89
CA LYS A 282 27.89 -21.70 3.21
C LYS A 282 28.46 -23.11 3.16
N ARG A 283 28.54 -23.71 1.96
CA ARG A 283 28.94 -25.11 1.73
C ARG A 283 28.22 -26.07 2.68
N SER A 284 26.93 -25.82 2.90
CA SER A 284 26.10 -26.62 3.80
C SER A 284 24.96 -27.30 3.06
N VAL A 285 24.53 -28.45 3.57
CA VAL A 285 23.36 -29.17 3.08
C VAL A 285 22.43 -29.44 4.25
N LEU A 286 21.16 -29.17 4.05
CA LEU A 286 20.14 -29.29 5.09
C LEU A 286 19.17 -30.40 4.69
N PHE A 287 19.24 -31.53 5.38
CA PHE A 287 18.29 -32.63 5.21
C PHE A 287 16.92 -32.19 5.66
N TYR A 288 15.94 -32.24 4.76
CA TYR A 288 14.61 -31.72 5.01
C TYR A 288 13.57 -32.83 5.23
N MET A 289 13.46 -33.77 4.29
CA MET A 289 12.51 -34.87 4.44
C MET A 289 12.93 -36.13 3.67
N ALA A 290 12.49 -37.28 4.15
CA ALA A 290 12.66 -38.56 3.47
C ALA A 290 11.35 -39.35 3.44
N GLY A 291 11.11 -40.03 2.32
CA GLY A 291 10.05 -41.01 2.13
C GLY A 291 10.67 -42.34 1.73
N ARG A 292 10.18 -43.45 2.29
CA ARG A 292 10.71 -44.80 2.02
C ARG A 292 9.58 -45.80 1.91
N ASP A 293 9.80 -46.84 1.11
CA ASP A 293 8.92 -47.99 1.02
C ASP A 293 9.06 -48.82 2.31
N GLU A 294 8.05 -48.76 3.17
CA GLU A 294 8.03 -49.48 4.45
C GLU A 294 7.85 -51.00 4.26
N SER A 295 7.49 -51.47 3.05
CA SER A 295 7.39 -52.91 2.75
C SER A 295 8.69 -53.53 2.22
N PHE A 296 9.74 -52.73 2.07
CA PHE A 296 11.04 -53.19 1.58
C PHE A 296 12.03 -53.37 2.75
N GLU A 297 12.47 -54.61 2.99
CA GLU A 297 13.26 -54.98 4.18
C GLU A 297 14.71 -55.36 3.88
N ASP A 298 15.06 -55.63 2.61
CA ASP A 298 16.38 -56.18 2.23
C ASP A 298 17.55 -55.23 2.54
N LEU A 299 17.29 -53.92 2.61
CA LEU A 299 18.30 -52.93 2.99
C LEU A 299 17.70 -51.77 3.80
N PRO A 300 18.48 -51.14 4.68
CA PRO A 300 18.03 -49.97 5.43
C PRO A 300 18.03 -48.73 4.52
N THR A 301 16.97 -48.54 3.72
CA THR A 301 16.88 -47.51 2.67
C THR A 301 17.26 -46.11 3.14
N GLY A 302 16.76 -45.67 4.30
CA GLY A 302 17.10 -44.35 4.85
C GLY A 302 18.60 -44.20 5.17
N LEU A 303 19.21 -45.21 5.78
CA LEU A 303 20.64 -45.21 6.11
C LEU A 303 21.49 -45.13 4.83
N VAL A 304 21.10 -45.88 3.80
CA VAL A 304 21.80 -45.91 2.51
C VAL A 304 21.65 -44.59 1.76
N LEU A 305 20.46 -43.98 1.74
CA LEU A 305 20.24 -42.67 1.14
C LEU A 305 21.07 -41.58 1.81
N HIS A 306 21.13 -41.55 3.15
CA HIS A 306 22.01 -40.62 3.86
C HIS A 306 23.49 -40.87 3.56
N ALA A 307 23.96 -42.11 3.58
CA ALA A 307 25.34 -42.44 3.30
C ALA A 307 25.75 -42.08 1.85
N TYR A 308 24.89 -42.39 0.88
CA TYR A 308 25.08 -41.97 -0.51
C TYR A 308 25.16 -40.45 -0.64
N SER A 309 24.22 -39.75 0.00
CA SER A 309 24.14 -38.28 0.00
C SER A 309 25.42 -37.67 0.57
N ILE A 310 25.80 -38.07 1.79
CA ILE A 310 26.99 -37.54 2.47
C ILE A 310 28.26 -37.79 1.65
N ARG A 311 28.45 -39.01 1.13
CA ARG A 311 29.62 -39.33 0.30
C ARG A 311 29.69 -38.45 -0.95
N ARG A 312 28.56 -38.25 -1.63
CA ARG A 312 28.48 -37.41 -2.82
C ARG A 312 28.75 -35.94 -2.50
N LEU A 313 28.16 -35.43 -1.43
CA LEU A 313 28.30 -34.04 -1.02
C LEU A 313 29.72 -33.70 -0.55
N ILE A 314 30.43 -34.65 0.07
CA ILE A 314 31.87 -34.51 0.34
C ILE A 314 32.64 -34.33 -0.97
N ALA A 315 32.37 -35.19 -1.97
CA ALA A 315 33.02 -35.09 -3.28
C ALA A 315 32.69 -33.78 -4.01
N ASP A 316 31.48 -33.25 -3.81
CA ASP A 316 31.01 -31.98 -4.36
C ASP A 316 31.53 -30.76 -3.56
N GLY A 317 32.33 -30.95 -2.50
CA GLY A 317 33.00 -29.87 -1.77
C GLY A 317 32.17 -29.23 -0.64
N PHE A 318 31.06 -29.83 -0.24
CA PHE A 318 30.30 -29.38 0.93
C PHE A 318 31.04 -29.73 2.23
N ARG A 319 30.77 -28.97 3.30
CA ARG A 319 31.47 -29.02 4.59
C ARG A 319 30.56 -29.25 5.78
N ILE A 320 29.25 -29.12 5.62
CA ILE A 320 28.27 -29.35 6.68
C ILE A 320 27.10 -30.15 6.12
N TYR A 321 26.71 -31.21 6.83
CA TYR A 321 25.45 -31.92 6.63
C TYR A 321 24.59 -31.77 7.89
N ASP A 322 23.55 -30.96 7.78
CA ASP A 322 22.64 -30.61 8.85
C ASP A 322 21.39 -31.50 8.79
N PHE A 323 21.08 -32.19 9.89
CA PHE A 323 19.89 -33.04 9.98
C PHE A 323 18.63 -32.29 10.44
N LEU A 324 18.73 -30.96 10.57
CA LEU A 324 17.67 -30.08 11.05
C LEU A 324 17.14 -30.48 12.44
N ARG A 325 16.00 -29.91 12.82
CA ARG A 325 15.42 -30.07 14.15
C ARG A 325 15.08 -31.52 14.49
N GLY A 326 15.15 -31.83 15.77
CA GLY A 326 14.84 -33.13 16.33
C GLY A 326 16.09 -33.95 16.62
N ASN A 327 16.10 -34.58 17.79
CA ASN A 327 17.15 -35.49 18.26
C ASN A 327 16.80 -36.97 17.99
N GLU A 328 16.28 -37.30 16.82
CA GLU A 328 15.98 -38.69 16.49
C GLU A 328 17.24 -39.58 16.57
N PRO A 329 17.20 -40.74 17.26
CA PRO A 329 18.40 -41.53 17.56
C PRO A 329 19.25 -41.92 16.34
N TYR A 330 18.64 -42.09 15.17
CA TYR A 330 19.37 -42.45 13.96
C TYR A 330 20.33 -41.34 13.48
N LYS A 331 20.04 -40.06 13.76
CA LYS A 331 20.90 -38.94 13.34
C LYS A 331 22.29 -39.04 13.98
N TYR A 332 22.34 -39.48 15.23
CA TYR A 332 23.58 -39.67 15.99
C TYR A 332 24.50 -40.78 15.45
N SER A 333 23.96 -41.66 14.60
CA SER A 333 24.77 -42.65 13.90
C SER A 333 25.73 -42.03 12.87
N PHE A 334 25.59 -40.75 12.56
CA PHE A 334 26.39 -40.02 11.56
C PHE A 334 27.45 -39.09 12.18
N GLY A 335 27.84 -39.30 13.45
CA GLY A 335 28.91 -38.51 14.06
C GLY A 335 28.56 -37.03 14.17
N VAL A 336 27.36 -36.75 14.66
CA VAL A 336 26.80 -35.40 14.74
C VAL A 336 27.21 -34.70 16.04
N VAL A 337 27.25 -33.37 15.98
CA VAL A 337 27.25 -32.45 17.12
C VAL A 337 25.91 -31.74 17.18
N GLU A 338 25.49 -31.36 18.39
CA GLU A 338 24.21 -30.70 18.61
C GLU A 338 24.36 -29.20 18.62
N HIS A 339 23.49 -28.51 17.88
CA HIS A 339 23.22 -27.09 18.06
C HIS A 339 21.81 -26.89 18.60
N ARG A 340 21.61 -25.85 19.41
CA ARG A 340 20.31 -25.52 19.95
C ARG A 340 19.76 -24.27 19.26
N ILE A 341 18.50 -24.34 18.85
CA ILE A 341 17.72 -23.17 18.45
C ILE A 341 16.84 -22.72 19.61
N VAL A 342 16.45 -21.45 19.58
CA VAL A 342 15.70 -20.84 20.67
C VAL A 342 14.33 -20.39 20.18
N HIS A 343 13.32 -20.57 21.03
CA HIS A 343 11.99 -20.00 20.86
C HIS A 343 11.71 -19.06 22.02
N ILE A 344 11.48 -17.78 21.72
CA ILE A 344 11.15 -16.78 22.72
C ILE A 344 9.85 -16.09 22.33
N GLU A 345 8.91 -16.07 23.27
CA GLU A 345 7.72 -15.25 23.21
C GLU A 345 7.96 -13.98 24.04
N LEU A 346 7.89 -12.83 23.37
CA LEU A 346 7.83 -11.53 24.01
C LEU A 346 6.37 -11.06 24.01
N SER A 347 5.83 -10.74 25.19
CA SER A 347 4.51 -10.14 25.33
C SER A 347 4.62 -8.74 25.90
N ARG A 348 3.90 -7.78 25.30
CA ARG A 348 3.84 -6.40 25.78
C ARG A 348 2.78 -6.28 26.86
N GLN A 349 3.22 -5.93 28.07
CA GLN A 349 2.35 -5.73 29.23
C GLN A 349 1.77 -4.33 29.22
N GLY A 350 0.48 -4.22 29.55
CA GLY A 350 -0.16 -2.94 29.78
C GLY A 350 0.01 -1.95 28.63
N VAL A 351 -0.43 -2.30 27.41
CA VAL A 351 -0.81 -1.26 26.44
C VAL A 351 -1.98 -0.52 27.09
N THR A 352 -1.69 0.48 27.91
CA THR A 352 -2.69 1.39 28.41
C THR A 352 -3.29 2.07 27.19
N GLU A 353 -4.61 2.23 27.19
CA GLU A 353 -5.30 3.04 26.18
C GLU A 353 -4.62 4.41 26.00
N GLN A 354 -3.93 4.91 27.03
CA GLN A 354 -3.10 6.11 27.00
C GLN A 354 -1.83 6.03 26.13
N ALA A 355 -1.08 4.93 26.15
CA ALA A 355 0.11 4.79 25.31
C ALA A 355 -0.27 4.64 23.83
N GLU A 356 -1.34 3.90 23.56
CA GLU A 356 -1.93 3.76 22.22
C GLU A 356 -2.52 5.08 21.73
N ALA A 357 -3.27 5.79 22.58
CA ALA A 357 -3.78 7.13 22.26
C ALA A 357 -2.65 8.14 22.02
N SER A 358 -1.55 8.07 22.77
CA SER A 358 -0.39 8.95 22.58
C SER A 358 0.33 8.67 21.25
N ALA A 359 0.53 7.39 20.91
CA ALA A 359 1.13 6.98 19.65
C ALA A 359 0.24 7.36 18.45
N LEU A 360 -1.08 7.12 18.55
CA LEU A 360 -2.05 7.52 17.52
C LEU A 360 -2.11 9.04 17.39
N ALA A 361 -2.03 9.80 18.49
CA ALA A 361 -1.98 11.25 18.45
C ALA A 361 -0.73 11.78 17.75
N ALA A 362 0.44 11.19 18.01
CA ALA A 362 1.68 11.55 17.33
C ALA A 362 1.63 11.23 15.83
N LEU A 363 1.14 10.05 15.46
CA LEU A 363 0.99 9.63 14.07
C LEU A 363 -0.03 10.49 13.33
N PHE A 364 -1.13 10.84 13.99
CA PHE A 364 -2.14 11.75 13.44
C PHE A 364 -1.53 13.12 13.17
N LYS A 365 -0.81 13.70 14.14
CA LYS A 365 -0.12 14.98 13.96
C LYS A 365 0.78 14.95 12.73
N GLN A 366 1.66 13.95 12.62
CA GLN A 366 2.54 13.78 11.48
C GLN A 366 1.77 13.67 10.15
N ALA A 367 0.71 12.85 10.07
CA ALA A 367 -0.10 12.70 8.86
C ALA A 367 -0.74 14.04 8.42
N THR A 368 -1.25 14.83 9.38
CA THR A 368 -1.75 16.19 9.12
C THR A 368 -0.66 17.14 8.63
N GLU A 369 0.55 17.08 9.20
CA GLU A 369 1.67 17.90 8.73
C GLU A 369 2.04 17.55 7.28
N HIS A 370 2.12 16.26 6.93
CA HIS A 370 2.30 15.84 5.54
C HIS A 370 1.20 16.38 4.62
N HIS A 371 -0.06 16.29 5.06
CA HIS A 371 -1.21 16.79 4.31
C HIS A 371 -1.13 18.30 4.07
N GLN A 372 -0.81 19.09 5.11
CA GLN A 372 -0.67 20.55 5.02
C GLN A 372 0.45 20.98 4.06
N HIS A 373 1.51 20.19 3.95
CA HIS A 373 2.65 20.46 3.06
C HIS A 373 2.49 19.84 1.65
N GLY A 374 1.33 19.27 1.31
CA GLY A 374 1.07 18.66 0.00
C GLY A 374 1.79 17.32 -0.24
N ARG A 375 2.36 16.69 0.80
CA ARG A 375 2.95 15.35 0.73
C ARG A 375 1.85 14.29 0.80
N HIS A 376 1.11 14.16 -0.31
CA HIS A 376 -0.15 13.41 -0.37
C HIS A 376 0.00 11.90 -0.14
N VAL A 377 1.10 11.29 -0.61
CA VAL A 377 1.33 9.84 -0.46
C VAL A 377 1.60 9.49 1.01
N GLU A 378 2.47 10.25 1.66
CA GLU A 378 2.83 10.05 3.07
C GLU A 378 1.67 10.38 4.00
N ALA A 379 0.87 11.41 3.68
CA ALA A 379 -0.35 11.71 4.42
C ALA A 379 -1.38 10.57 4.32
N GLU A 380 -1.53 9.99 3.13
CA GLU A 380 -2.45 8.88 2.90
C GLU A 380 -2.06 7.63 3.68
N ASP A 381 -0.79 7.25 3.60
CA ASP A 381 -0.24 6.13 4.36
C ASP A 381 -0.44 6.35 5.87
N GLY A 382 -0.09 7.54 6.36
CA GLY A 382 -0.28 7.92 7.76
C GLY A 382 -1.73 7.78 8.22
N TYR A 383 -2.70 8.31 7.45
CA TYR A 383 -4.11 8.16 7.80
C TYR A 383 -4.61 6.71 7.72
N ARG A 384 -4.18 5.93 6.72
CA ARG A 384 -4.57 4.51 6.62
C ARG A 384 -4.05 3.69 7.79
N ARG A 385 -2.79 3.89 8.18
CA ARG A 385 -2.19 3.22 9.35
C ARG A 385 -2.94 3.53 10.64
N ILE A 386 -3.39 4.78 10.81
CA ILE A 386 -4.24 5.16 11.96
C ILE A 386 -5.57 4.41 11.92
N LEU A 387 -6.19 4.27 10.74
CA LEU A 387 -7.47 3.58 10.58
C LEU A 387 -7.35 2.05 10.69
N ASP A 388 -6.19 1.48 10.38
CA ASP A 388 -5.92 0.05 10.59
C ASP A 388 -5.87 -0.29 12.10
N THR A 389 -5.36 0.62 12.92
CA THR A 389 -5.31 0.46 14.39
C THR A 389 -6.61 0.92 15.06
N ASN A 390 -7.14 2.09 14.68
CA ASN A 390 -8.41 2.62 15.15
C ASN A 390 -9.31 3.02 13.97
N PRO A 391 -10.17 2.09 13.49
CA PRO A 391 -11.07 2.33 12.36
C PRO A 391 -12.06 3.48 12.57
N ARG A 392 -12.25 3.93 13.82
CA ARG A 392 -13.18 4.97 14.22
C ARG A 392 -12.50 6.31 14.48
N HIS A 393 -11.21 6.44 14.17
CA HIS A 393 -10.46 7.67 14.45
C HIS A 393 -10.98 8.84 13.59
N ALA A 394 -11.79 9.70 14.21
CA ALA A 394 -12.54 10.77 13.55
C ALA A 394 -11.64 11.68 12.69
N GLY A 395 -10.50 12.11 13.22
CA GLY A 395 -9.57 12.98 12.49
C GLY A 395 -8.99 12.32 11.23
N ALA A 396 -8.74 11.02 11.26
CA ALA A 396 -8.13 10.30 10.15
C ALA A 396 -9.15 9.98 9.07
N LEU A 397 -10.37 9.56 9.46
CA LEU A 397 -11.50 9.41 8.54
C LEU A 397 -11.79 10.72 7.80
N TYR A 398 -11.83 11.84 8.53
CA TYR A 398 -12.09 13.16 7.95
C TYR A 398 -10.95 13.65 7.05
N GLY A 399 -9.69 13.48 7.49
CA GLY A 399 -8.50 13.88 6.74
C GLY A 399 -8.34 13.12 5.42
N LEU A 400 -8.41 11.78 5.49
CA LEU A 400 -8.30 10.91 4.32
C LEU A 400 -9.48 11.10 3.36
N GLY A 401 -10.71 11.18 3.89
CA GLY A 401 -11.91 11.41 3.09
C GLY A 401 -11.83 12.71 2.28
N GLN A 402 -11.36 13.81 2.90
CA GLN A 402 -11.17 15.07 2.18
C GLN A 402 -10.13 14.96 1.06
N MET A 403 -9.01 14.29 1.33
CA MET A 403 -7.93 14.14 0.36
C MET A 403 -8.33 13.26 -0.82
N LEU A 404 -9.10 12.19 -0.58
CA LEU A 404 -9.66 11.35 -1.65
C LEU A 404 -10.70 12.11 -2.47
N ALA A 405 -11.60 12.86 -1.81
CA ALA A 405 -12.58 13.70 -2.50
C ALA A 405 -11.90 14.77 -3.38
N ALA A 406 -10.81 15.39 -2.90
CA ALA A 406 -10.04 16.36 -3.68
C ALA A 406 -9.36 15.75 -4.92
N ARG A 407 -9.02 14.46 -4.87
CA ARG A 407 -8.47 13.69 -6.01
C ARG A 407 -9.54 13.12 -6.94
N GLY A 408 -10.83 13.33 -6.62
CA GLY A 408 -11.95 12.82 -7.41
C GLY A 408 -12.41 11.41 -7.06
N ASP A 409 -11.79 10.74 -6.08
CA ASP A 409 -12.29 9.45 -5.57
C ASP A 409 -13.43 9.69 -4.57
N HIS A 410 -14.57 10.10 -5.13
CA HIS A 410 -15.80 10.32 -4.37
C HIS A 410 -16.40 9.00 -3.84
N GLY A 411 -16.04 7.86 -4.44
CA GLY A 411 -16.54 6.56 -4.03
C GLY A 411 -16.04 6.16 -2.65
N THR A 412 -14.72 6.15 -2.50
CA THR A 412 -14.07 5.81 -1.23
C THR A 412 -14.29 6.91 -0.19
N ALA A 413 -14.28 8.19 -0.61
CA ALA A 413 -14.56 9.30 0.31
C ALA A 413 -15.97 9.20 0.93
N GLU A 414 -17.00 8.80 0.18
CA GLU A 414 -18.35 8.60 0.71
C GLU A 414 -18.36 7.53 1.80
N GLN A 415 -17.66 6.42 1.60
CA GLN A 415 -17.56 5.35 2.60
C GLN A 415 -16.93 5.86 3.89
N LEU A 416 -15.81 6.57 3.79
CA LEU A 416 -15.11 7.13 4.94
C LEU A 416 -15.97 8.15 5.70
N PHE A 417 -16.65 9.05 4.98
CA PHE A 417 -17.54 10.03 5.62
C PHE A 417 -18.80 9.38 6.20
N SER A 418 -19.30 8.30 5.60
CA SER A 418 -20.43 7.53 6.15
C SER A 418 -20.05 6.88 7.49
N VAL A 419 -18.86 6.26 7.56
CA VAL A 419 -18.32 5.73 8.83
C VAL A 419 -18.11 6.87 9.83
N PHE A 420 -17.55 8.00 9.40
CA PHE A 420 -17.35 9.17 10.27
C PHE A 420 -18.65 9.64 10.92
N VAL A 421 -19.70 9.90 10.13
CA VAL A 421 -20.98 10.41 10.68
C VAL A 421 -21.75 9.35 11.48
N SER A 422 -21.50 8.06 11.25
CA SER A 422 -22.09 7.01 12.09
C SER A 422 -21.53 7.00 13.50
N HIS A 423 -20.29 7.48 13.68
CA HIS A 423 -19.60 7.54 14.97
C HIS A 423 -19.67 8.93 15.60
N ASP A 424 -19.66 9.99 14.81
CA ASP A 424 -19.91 11.36 15.23
C ASP A 424 -21.12 11.94 14.48
N PRO A 425 -22.34 11.52 14.85
CA PRO A 425 -23.56 11.99 14.21
C PRO A 425 -23.85 13.47 14.46
N THR A 426 -23.12 14.11 15.38
CA THR A 426 -23.30 15.52 15.76
C THR A 426 -22.44 16.48 14.94
N SER A 427 -21.51 15.97 14.13
CA SER A 427 -20.62 16.80 13.33
C SER A 427 -21.27 17.28 12.04
N HIS A 428 -21.72 18.54 12.04
CA HIS A 428 -22.22 19.20 10.83
C HIS A 428 -21.20 19.19 9.69
N LYS A 429 -19.89 19.27 10.01
CA LYS A 429 -18.80 19.21 9.01
C LYS A 429 -18.72 17.85 8.34
N GLY A 430 -18.91 16.77 9.10
CA GLY A 430 -18.96 15.40 8.56
C GLY A 430 -20.13 15.23 7.60
N TRP A 431 -21.32 15.61 8.04
CA TRP A 431 -22.53 15.56 7.21
C TRP A 431 -22.42 16.41 5.95
N LEU A 432 -21.87 17.62 6.05
CA LEU A 432 -21.62 18.49 4.90
C LEU A 432 -20.68 17.84 3.87
N ARG A 433 -19.59 17.20 4.33
CA ARG A 433 -18.65 16.51 3.44
C ARG A 433 -19.27 15.26 2.81
N LEU A 434 -20.06 14.49 3.57
CA LEU A 434 -20.81 13.36 3.04
C LEU A 434 -21.77 13.81 1.94
N ALA A 435 -22.55 14.86 2.20
CA ALA A 435 -23.51 15.42 1.25
C ALA A 435 -22.85 15.90 -0.05
N ALA A 436 -21.76 16.66 0.07
CA ALA A 436 -20.99 17.14 -1.09
C ALA A 436 -20.41 15.98 -1.91
N THR A 437 -19.95 14.92 -1.25
CA THR A 437 -19.39 13.74 -1.91
C THR A 437 -20.48 12.93 -2.62
N GLN A 438 -21.65 12.75 -1.99
CA GLN A 438 -22.82 12.11 -2.60
C GLN A 438 -23.36 12.90 -3.78
N GLN A 439 -23.38 14.24 -3.69
CA GLN A 439 -23.74 15.12 -4.80
C GLN A 439 -22.78 14.96 -5.98
N ALA A 440 -21.47 14.86 -5.74
CA ALA A 440 -20.49 14.63 -6.80
C ALA A 440 -20.64 13.26 -7.49
N ARG A 441 -21.34 12.32 -6.84
CA ARG A 441 -21.72 11.01 -7.40
C ARG A 441 -23.14 10.98 -7.97
N ASP A 442 -23.77 12.14 -8.14
CA ASP A 442 -25.17 12.29 -8.59
C ASP A 442 -26.21 11.57 -7.72
N LYS A 443 -25.88 11.24 -6.45
CA LYS A 443 -26.82 10.66 -5.47
C LYS A 443 -27.65 11.74 -4.79
N PHE A 444 -28.46 12.46 -5.58
CA PHE A 444 -29.11 13.70 -5.13
C PHE A 444 -30.04 13.54 -3.92
N SER A 445 -30.82 12.46 -3.84
CA SER A 445 -31.72 12.23 -2.70
C SER A 445 -30.94 12.08 -1.39
N ALA A 446 -29.92 11.22 -1.38
CA ALA A 446 -29.08 11.00 -0.20
C ALA A 446 -28.31 12.28 0.19
N ALA A 447 -27.81 13.01 -0.81
CA ALA A 447 -27.13 14.29 -0.58
C ALA A 447 -28.08 15.32 0.06
N ALA A 448 -29.33 15.40 -0.38
CA ALA A 448 -30.32 16.30 0.22
C ALA A 448 -30.56 15.97 1.71
N ASP A 449 -30.67 14.70 2.06
CA ASP A 449 -30.85 14.27 3.45
C ASP A 449 -29.61 14.60 4.30
N ALA A 450 -28.42 14.35 3.77
CA ALA A 450 -27.17 14.69 4.46
C ALA A 450 -26.99 16.22 4.63
N TYR A 451 -27.36 17.03 3.64
CA TYR A 451 -27.36 18.50 3.78
C TYR A 451 -28.39 18.98 4.80
N ARG A 452 -29.62 18.44 4.79
CA ARG A 452 -30.62 18.74 5.81
C ARG A 452 -30.10 18.42 7.21
N LYS A 453 -29.41 17.28 7.38
CA LYS A 453 -28.80 16.93 8.66
C LYS A 453 -27.69 17.90 9.08
N ALA A 454 -26.84 18.32 8.14
CA ALA A 454 -25.82 19.34 8.41
C ALA A 454 -26.45 20.68 8.84
N ILE A 455 -27.57 21.08 8.22
CA ILE A 455 -28.33 22.30 8.55
C ILE A 455 -29.02 22.19 9.92
N GLU A 456 -29.62 21.04 10.23
CA GLU A 456 -30.22 20.76 11.54
C GLU A 456 -29.20 20.95 12.67
N LEU A 457 -27.98 20.43 12.46
CA LEU A 457 -26.88 20.53 13.43
C LEU A 457 -26.26 21.93 13.48
N CYS A 458 -26.20 22.63 12.35
CA CYS A 458 -25.66 23.99 12.28
C CYS A 458 -26.40 24.83 11.21
N PRO A 459 -27.45 25.57 11.60
CA PRO A 459 -28.28 26.31 10.65
C PRO A 459 -27.55 27.43 9.89
N GLY A 460 -26.42 27.93 10.42
CA GLY A 460 -25.65 29.03 9.86
C GLY A 460 -24.67 28.65 8.74
N VAL A 461 -24.60 27.38 8.32
CA VAL A 461 -23.64 26.93 7.31
C VAL A 461 -24.17 27.21 5.90
N ALA A 462 -23.77 28.36 5.33
CA ALA A 462 -24.20 28.78 3.99
C ALA A 462 -23.93 27.72 2.89
N ASP A 463 -22.79 27.04 2.96
CA ASP A 463 -22.43 25.99 1.98
C ASP A 463 -23.41 24.80 2.01
N ALA A 464 -23.99 24.48 3.17
CA ALA A 464 -24.98 23.41 3.31
C ALA A 464 -26.31 23.80 2.66
N HIS A 465 -26.76 25.04 2.86
CA HIS A 465 -27.96 25.58 2.21
C HIS A 465 -27.78 25.70 0.68
N GLY A 466 -26.61 26.15 0.23
CA GLY A 466 -26.30 26.25 -1.19
C GLY A 466 -26.24 24.88 -1.87
N GLY A 467 -25.61 23.91 -1.21
CA GLY A 467 -25.58 22.52 -1.65
C GLY A 467 -26.97 21.89 -1.69
N LEU A 468 -27.77 22.08 -0.63
CA LEU A 468 -29.17 21.62 -0.57
C LEU A 468 -29.98 22.19 -1.73
N GLY A 469 -29.92 23.51 -1.95
CA GLY A 469 -30.62 24.15 -3.03
C GLY A 469 -30.25 23.60 -4.42
N HIS A 470 -28.96 23.35 -4.65
CA HIS A 470 -28.50 22.75 -5.90
C HIS A 470 -29.03 21.32 -6.10
N VAL A 471 -29.00 20.46 -5.07
CA VAL A 471 -29.49 19.08 -5.20
C VAL A 471 -31.01 19.01 -5.31
N LEU A 472 -31.75 19.88 -4.61
CA LEU A 472 -33.22 19.97 -4.73
C LEU A 472 -33.65 20.42 -6.13
N ALA A 473 -32.92 21.36 -6.74
CA ALA A 473 -33.15 21.75 -8.12
C ALA A 473 -33.01 20.57 -9.09
N ARG A 474 -32.00 19.70 -8.88
CA ARG A 474 -31.80 18.47 -9.66
C ARG A 474 -32.88 17.41 -9.43
N LEU A 475 -33.52 17.42 -8.26
CA LEU A 475 -34.67 16.58 -7.92
C LEU A 475 -36.01 17.18 -8.40
N GLY A 476 -36.01 18.38 -8.98
CA GLY A 476 -37.22 19.06 -9.44
C GLY A 476 -38.03 19.76 -8.35
N GLN A 477 -37.52 19.83 -7.12
CA GLN A 477 -38.16 20.49 -5.97
C GLN A 477 -37.82 22.00 -5.98
N ARG A 478 -38.40 22.72 -6.94
CA ARG A 478 -37.95 24.08 -7.32
C ARG A 478 -38.17 25.13 -6.22
N GLU A 479 -39.30 25.09 -5.54
CA GLU A 479 -39.66 26.07 -4.50
C GLU A 479 -38.77 25.92 -3.26
N GLU A 480 -38.54 24.67 -2.81
CA GLU A 480 -37.61 24.38 -1.71
C GLU A 480 -36.16 24.74 -2.08
N ALA A 481 -35.77 24.50 -3.33
CA ALA A 481 -34.45 24.88 -3.84
C ALA A 481 -34.22 26.40 -3.75
N VAL A 482 -35.20 27.20 -4.19
CA VAL A 482 -35.14 28.67 -4.10
C VAL A 482 -34.99 29.12 -2.65
N ALA A 483 -35.82 28.60 -1.72
CA ALA A 483 -35.75 28.98 -0.32
C ALA A 483 -34.40 28.65 0.34
N ALA A 484 -33.81 27.49 0.00
CA ALA A 484 -32.48 27.10 0.46
C ALA A 484 -31.40 28.04 -0.11
N LEU A 485 -31.43 28.35 -1.41
CA LEU A 485 -30.47 29.26 -2.05
C LEU A 485 -30.58 30.70 -1.53
N GLU A 486 -31.78 31.23 -1.31
CA GLU A 486 -31.99 32.53 -0.68
C GLU A 486 -31.37 32.58 0.72
N THR A 487 -31.50 31.50 1.48
CA THR A 487 -30.87 31.37 2.80
C THR A 487 -29.34 31.32 2.69
N ALA A 488 -28.79 30.58 1.73
CA ALA A 488 -27.35 30.53 1.49
C ALA A 488 -26.77 31.92 1.17
N VAL A 489 -27.43 32.67 0.28
CA VAL A 489 -27.02 34.03 -0.12
C VAL A 489 -27.16 35.02 1.04
N ARG A 490 -28.21 34.88 1.86
CA ARG A 490 -28.39 35.71 3.07
C ARG A 490 -27.30 35.45 4.11
N LEU A 491 -26.93 34.18 4.34
CA LEU A 491 -25.90 33.79 5.29
C LEU A 491 -24.49 34.17 4.83
N LYS A 492 -24.24 34.15 3.52
CA LYS A 492 -22.95 34.49 2.91
C LYS A 492 -23.16 35.42 1.71
N PRO A 493 -23.23 36.74 1.95
CA PRO A 493 -23.19 37.72 0.87
C PRO A 493 -21.90 37.51 0.05
N ASN A 494 -22.03 37.40 -1.29
CA ASN A 494 -20.97 37.00 -2.24
C ASN A 494 -20.72 35.48 -2.39
N PHE A 495 -21.67 34.62 -2.02
CA PHE A 495 -21.63 33.22 -2.43
C PHE A 495 -22.05 33.05 -3.90
N ILE A 496 -21.10 33.33 -4.82
CA ILE A 496 -21.34 33.42 -6.27
C ILE A 496 -22.06 32.19 -6.83
N GLU A 497 -21.64 30.99 -6.43
CA GLU A 497 -22.25 29.74 -6.89
C GLU A 497 -23.74 29.67 -6.50
N ALA A 498 -24.10 30.03 -5.27
CA ALA A 498 -25.49 30.05 -4.82
C ALA A 498 -26.29 31.20 -5.48
N GLU A 499 -25.68 32.37 -5.68
CA GLU A 499 -26.33 33.48 -6.39
C GLU A 499 -26.65 33.14 -7.85
N VAL A 500 -25.72 32.50 -8.56
CA VAL A 500 -25.95 32.04 -9.94
C VAL A 500 -27.07 31.01 -9.99
N SER A 501 -27.04 30.01 -9.10
CA SER A 501 -28.12 29.02 -9.01
C SER A 501 -29.46 29.67 -8.71
N LEU A 502 -29.52 30.63 -7.78
CA LEU A 502 -30.74 31.33 -7.41
C LEU A 502 -31.31 32.12 -8.59
N GLY A 503 -30.47 32.95 -9.23
CA GLY A 503 -30.89 33.76 -10.37
C GLY A 503 -31.41 32.93 -11.53
N ASN A 504 -30.71 31.85 -11.86
CA ASN A 504 -31.11 30.95 -12.94
C ASN A 504 -32.46 30.27 -12.63
N MET A 505 -32.66 29.81 -11.39
CA MET A 505 -33.94 29.23 -10.98
C MET A 505 -35.08 30.24 -10.98
N LEU A 506 -34.84 31.47 -10.51
CA LEU A 506 -35.86 32.52 -10.51
C LEU A 506 -36.25 32.95 -11.92
N GLU A 507 -35.31 33.00 -12.88
CA GLU A 507 -35.66 33.26 -14.28
C GLU A 507 -36.50 32.13 -14.86
N ASP A 508 -36.08 30.88 -14.65
CA ASP A 508 -36.80 29.71 -15.18
C ASP A 508 -38.22 29.61 -14.60
N LEU A 509 -38.47 30.22 -13.44
CA LEU A 509 -39.79 30.39 -12.82
C LEU A 509 -40.52 31.71 -13.22
N GLY A 510 -39.88 32.59 -13.99
CA GLY A 510 -40.44 33.88 -14.42
C GLY A 510 -40.57 34.92 -13.31
N ARG A 511 -39.77 34.84 -12.24
CA ARG A 511 -39.90 35.62 -11.01
C ARG A 511 -38.84 36.71 -10.82
N LEU A 512 -37.95 36.93 -11.79
CA LEU A 512 -36.91 37.96 -11.70
C LEU A 512 -37.42 39.36 -12.04
N SER A 513 -37.15 40.31 -11.15
CA SER A 513 -37.31 41.74 -11.47
C SER A 513 -36.19 42.23 -12.42
N PRO A 514 -36.39 43.31 -13.19
CA PRO A 514 -35.34 43.87 -14.04
C PRO A 514 -34.04 44.22 -13.28
N SER A 515 -34.15 44.72 -12.04
CA SER A 515 -33.00 45.01 -11.20
C SER A 515 -32.24 43.75 -10.78
N ASP A 516 -32.96 42.67 -10.48
CA ASP A 516 -32.35 41.40 -10.10
C ASP A 516 -31.64 40.74 -11.29
N LYS A 517 -32.18 40.87 -12.52
CA LYS A 517 -31.52 40.37 -13.74
C LYS A 517 -30.11 40.93 -13.88
N ILE A 518 -29.91 42.24 -13.67
CA ILE A 518 -28.58 42.86 -13.74
C ILE A 518 -27.64 42.30 -12.67
N ARG A 519 -28.13 42.13 -11.43
CA ARG A 519 -27.34 41.53 -10.33
C ARG A 519 -26.91 40.10 -10.68
N PHE A 520 -27.84 39.25 -11.11
CA PHE A 520 -27.54 37.86 -11.45
C PHE A 520 -26.75 37.71 -12.74
N ALA A 521 -26.83 38.67 -13.67
CA ALA A 521 -25.95 38.72 -14.84
C ALA A 521 -24.49 38.88 -14.41
N ARG A 522 -24.21 39.79 -13.47
CA ARG A 522 -22.85 39.99 -12.91
C ARG A 522 -22.34 38.74 -12.19
N ALA A 523 -23.20 38.07 -11.42
CA ALA A 523 -22.83 36.81 -10.76
C ALA A 523 -22.49 35.70 -11.77
N ASN A 524 -23.28 35.57 -12.86
CA ASN A 524 -23.01 34.61 -13.92
C ASN A 524 -21.68 34.91 -14.64
N VAL A 525 -21.37 36.19 -14.93
CA VAL A 525 -20.06 36.58 -15.50
C VAL A 525 -18.92 36.19 -14.57
N ALA A 526 -19.01 36.52 -13.27
CA ALA A 526 -17.97 36.23 -12.31
C ALA A 526 -17.68 34.72 -12.17
N LEU A 527 -18.73 33.89 -12.17
CA LEU A 527 -18.56 32.43 -12.18
C LEU A 527 -18.01 31.92 -13.51
N ALA A 528 -18.46 32.47 -14.64
CA ALA A 528 -17.97 32.12 -15.96
C ALA A 528 -16.47 32.39 -16.11
N ASP A 529 -15.99 33.54 -15.62
CA ASP A 529 -14.59 33.91 -15.60
C ASP A 529 -13.74 32.91 -14.81
N ARG A 530 -14.22 32.48 -13.63
CA ARG A 530 -13.55 31.43 -12.83
C ARG A 530 -13.47 30.11 -13.59
N ARG A 531 -14.55 29.68 -14.23
CA ARG A 531 -14.60 28.43 -15.01
C ARG A 531 -13.69 28.50 -16.23
N ARG A 532 -13.67 29.63 -16.93
CA ARG A 532 -12.78 29.88 -18.06
C ARG A 532 -11.31 29.83 -17.64
N ALA A 533 -10.95 30.49 -16.54
CA ALA A 533 -9.59 30.45 -16.00
C ALA A 533 -9.15 29.03 -15.61
N ALA A 534 -10.08 28.18 -15.17
CA ALA A 534 -9.85 26.76 -14.91
C ALA A 534 -9.86 25.87 -16.17
N GLY A 535 -9.97 26.44 -17.37
CA GLY A 535 -10.00 25.70 -18.64
C GLY A 535 -11.34 25.04 -18.98
N ALA A 536 -12.38 25.20 -18.15
CA ALA A 536 -13.71 24.63 -18.37
C ALA A 536 -14.53 25.50 -19.35
N THR A 537 -14.15 25.44 -20.63
CA THR A 537 -14.69 26.30 -21.70
C THR A 537 -16.20 26.14 -21.92
N SER A 538 -16.72 24.92 -22.03
CA SER A 538 -18.16 24.69 -22.27
C SER A 538 -19.07 25.20 -21.13
N PRO A 539 -18.79 24.88 -19.84
CA PRO A 539 -19.53 25.48 -18.72
C PRO A 539 -19.45 27.01 -18.68
N ALA A 540 -18.27 27.58 -18.95
CA ALA A 540 -18.11 29.03 -18.99
C ALA A 540 -18.97 29.69 -20.08
N ALA A 541 -19.01 29.11 -21.29
CA ALA A 541 -19.85 29.61 -22.38
C ALA A 541 -21.35 29.62 -22.01
N SER A 542 -21.83 28.56 -21.35
CA SER A 542 -23.22 28.48 -20.88
C SER A 542 -23.56 29.61 -19.91
N LEU A 543 -22.67 29.88 -18.96
CA LEU A 543 -22.83 30.95 -17.97
C LEU A 543 -22.81 32.35 -18.62
N TYR A 544 -21.89 32.61 -19.56
CA TYR A 544 -21.89 33.90 -20.28
C TYR A 544 -23.16 34.10 -21.11
N ARG A 545 -23.67 33.05 -21.79
CA ARG A 545 -24.94 33.14 -22.52
C ARG A 545 -26.10 33.46 -21.58
N ARG A 546 -26.13 32.86 -20.40
CA ARG A 546 -27.14 33.17 -19.37
C ARG A 546 -27.02 34.61 -18.87
N ALA A 547 -25.80 35.10 -18.66
CA ALA A 547 -25.57 36.51 -18.31
C ALA A 547 -26.07 37.46 -19.41
N ILE A 548 -25.84 37.16 -20.69
CA ILE A 548 -26.35 37.95 -21.82
C ILE A 548 -27.88 37.91 -21.89
N ALA A 549 -28.49 36.77 -21.58
CA ALA A 549 -29.96 36.66 -21.54
C ALA A 549 -30.57 37.53 -20.44
N PHE A 550 -29.90 37.64 -19.28
CA PHE A 550 -30.32 38.52 -18.18
C PHE A 550 -30.06 40.00 -18.48
N ASP A 551 -28.89 40.32 -19.03
CA ASP A 551 -28.49 41.66 -19.42
C ASP A 551 -27.81 41.66 -20.80
N PRO A 552 -28.58 41.91 -21.88
CA PRO A 552 -28.05 41.99 -23.24
C PRO A 552 -27.03 43.11 -23.46
N THR A 553 -26.92 44.05 -22.53
CA THR A 553 -26.00 45.20 -22.57
C THR A 553 -24.69 44.95 -21.81
N SER A 554 -24.51 43.76 -21.23
CA SER A 554 -23.28 43.39 -20.53
C SER A 554 -22.12 43.16 -21.50
N ALA A 555 -21.31 44.21 -21.73
CA ALA A 555 -20.10 44.12 -22.55
C ALA A 555 -19.13 43.04 -22.03
N ALA A 556 -19.01 42.88 -20.71
CA ALA A 556 -18.17 41.86 -20.09
C ALA A 556 -18.63 40.42 -20.45
N ALA A 557 -19.94 40.17 -20.48
CA ALA A 557 -20.47 38.84 -20.84
C ALA A 557 -20.24 38.52 -22.31
N HIS A 558 -20.46 39.49 -23.22
CA HIS A 558 -20.15 39.33 -24.65
C HIS A 558 -18.66 39.11 -24.88
N HIS A 559 -17.80 39.88 -24.20
CA HIS A 559 -16.35 39.72 -24.29
C HIS A 559 -15.88 38.34 -23.84
N GLY A 560 -16.31 37.91 -22.65
CA GLY A 560 -15.98 36.60 -22.08
C GLY A 560 -16.46 35.44 -22.96
N LEU A 561 -17.67 35.52 -23.52
CA LEU A 561 -18.17 34.52 -24.48
C LEU A 561 -17.32 34.49 -25.75
N GLY A 562 -16.93 35.65 -26.28
CA GLY A 562 -16.05 35.77 -27.45
C GLY A 562 -14.70 35.06 -27.23
N LEU A 563 -14.07 35.28 -26.07
CA LEU A 563 -12.81 34.61 -25.71
C LEU A 563 -12.95 33.08 -25.66
N VAL A 564 -14.05 32.58 -25.08
CA VAL A 564 -14.31 31.14 -25.01
C VAL A 564 -14.55 30.56 -26.40
N LEU A 565 -15.35 31.22 -27.24
CA LEU A 565 -15.65 30.80 -28.61
C LEU A 565 -14.39 30.76 -29.47
N GLN A 566 -13.50 31.75 -29.33
CA GLN A 566 -12.21 31.75 -30.01
C GLN A 566 -11.34 30.57 -29.56
N THR A 567 -11.31 30.26 -28.26
CA THR A 567 -10.58 29.11 -27.71
C THR A 567 -11.06 27.78 -28.29
N ILE A 568 -12.36 27.64 -28.60
CA ILE A 568 -12.93 26.44 -29.23
C ILE A 568 -12.94 26.49 -30.77
N GLY A 569 -12.38 27.54 -31.38
CA GLY A 569 -12.24 27.68 -32.83
C GLY A 569 -13.46 28.25 -33.56
N ASP A 570 -14.53 28.64 -32.87
CA ASP A 570 -15.70 29.29 -33.48
C ASP A 570 -15.47 30.80 -33.64
N ASN A 571 -14.57 31.12 -34.57
CA ASN A 571 -14.18 32.49 -34.89
C ASN A 571 -15.35 33.33 -35.44
N ALA A 572 -16.33 32.69 -36.10
CA ALA A 572 -17.47 33.39 -36.66
C ALA A 572 -18.39 33.95 -35.56
N GLN A 573 -18.71 33.15 -34.55
CA GLN A 573 -19.49 33.63 -33.40
C GLN A 573 -18.66 34.54 -32.50
N ALA A 574 -17.35 34.28 -32.32
CA ALA A 574 -16.48 35.17 -31.56
C ALA A 574 -16.46 36.59 -32.17
N ALA A 575 -16.38 36.71 -33.49
CA ALA A 575 -16.47 38.00 -34.19
C ALA A 575 -17.82 38.72 -34.00
N GLN A 576 -18.92 37.98 -33.81
CA GLN A 576 -20.22 38.58 -33.48
C GLN A 576 -20.19 39.15 -32.05
N CYS A 577 -19.66 38.39 -31.10
CA CYS A 577 -19.48 38.84 -29.73
C CYS A 577 -18.62 40.11 -29.63
N TYR A 578 -17.46 40.15 -30.29
CA TYR A 578 -16.59 41.34 -30.26
C TYR A 578 -17.21 42.56 -30.95
N ARG A 579 -17.97 42.38 -32.03
CA ARG A 579 -18.77 43.47 -32.61
C ARG A 579 -19.75 44.03 -31.59
N ARG A 580 -20.47 43.15 -30.87
CA ARG A 580 -21.41 43.58 -29.85
C ARG A 580 -20.71 44.31 -28.70
N VAL A 581 -19.53 43.88 -28.27
CA VAL A 581 -18.71 44.61 -27.29
C VAL A 581 -18.39 46.01 -27.79
N LEU A 582 -17.98 46.18 -29.05
CA LEU A 582 -17.62 47.48 -29.62
C LEU A 582 -18.82 48.40 -29.92
N GLU A 583 -20.02 47.84 -30.07
CA GLU A 583 -21.26 48.61 -30.09
C GLU A 583 -21.60 49.19 -28.71
N LEU A 584 -21.34 48.42 -27.65
CA LEU A 584 -21.63 48.78 -26.25
C LEU A 584 -20.54 49.68 -25.65
N ASP A 585 -19.28 49.39 -25.94
CA ASP A 585 -18.09 50.17 -25.58
C ASP A 585 -17.20 50.34 -26.82
N PRO A 586 -17.38 51.44 -27.57
CA PRO A 586 -16.58 51.74 -28.75
C PRO A 586 -15.08 51.84 -28.49
N ASN A 587 -14.64 52.04 -27.25
CA ASN A 587 -13.24 52.24 -26.88
C ASN A 587 -12.56 50.97 -26.32
N HIS A 588 -13.25 49.83 -26.26
CA HIS A 588 -12.70 48.58 -25.77
C HIS A 588 -11.50 48.11 -26.62
N VAL A 589 -10.28 48.25 -26.08
CA VAL A 589 -9.03 48.04 -26.82
C VAL A 589 -8.84 46.57 -27.20
N GLU A 590 -9.05 45.65 -26.26
CA GLU A 590 -8.82 44.21 -26.47
C GLU A 590 -9.77 43.62 -27.51
N ALA A 591 -11.09 43.82 -27.35
CA ALA A 591 -12.09 43.41 -28.35
C ALA A 591 -11.78 43.94 -29.76
N ARG A 592 -11.27 45.18 -29.90
CA ARG A 592 -10.86 45.74 -31.21
C ARG A 592 -9.65 45.02 -31.80
N ALA A 593 -8.66 44.69 -30.97
CA ALA A 593 -7.49 43.92 -31.41
C ALA A 593 -7.90 42.51 -31.84
N LEU A 594 -8.68 41.81 -31.01
CA LEU A 594 -9.17 40.46 -31.29
C LEU A 594 -10.05 40.42 -32.55
N MET A 595 -10.93 41.42 -32.75
CA MET A 595 -11.73 41.55 -33.97
C MET A 595 -10.86 41.76 -35.22
N SER A 596 -9.77 42.53 -35.13
CA SER A 596 -8.87 42.77 -36.26
C SER A 596 -8.07 41.52 -36.65
N ILE A 597 -7.79 40.64 -35.68
CA ILE A 597 -7.15 39.35 -35.92
C ILE A 597 -8.12 38.39 -36.60
N ILE A 598 -9.37 38.32 -36.11
CA ILE A 598 -10.37 37.36 -36.60
C ILE A 598 -10.96 37.76 -37.95
N ASP A 599 -11.22 39.05 -38.17
CA ASP A 599 -11.74 39.60 -39.43
C ASP A 599 -10.91 40.82 -39.86
N PRO A 600 -9.79 40.62 -40.58
CA PRO A 600 -8.96 41.71 -41.09
C PRO A 600 -9.70 42.66 -42.05
N ALA A 601 -10.78 42.20 -42.69
CA ALA A 601 -11.60 43.05 -43.56
C ALA A 601 -12.53 43.99 -42.77
N TRP A 602 -12.80 43.70 -41.49
CA TRP A 602 -13.52 44.62 -40.61
C TRP A 602 -12.73 45.90 -40.32
N THR A 603 -11.39 45.83 -40.23
CA THR A 603 -10.53 47.00 -39.97
C THR A 603 -10.54 47.98 -41.15
N SER A 604 -10.57 47.48 -42.39
CA SER A 604 -10.68 48.33 -43.59
C SER A 604 -12.05 48.98 -43.72
N ARG A 605 -13.13 48.23 -43.43
CA ARG A 605 -14.52 48.73 -43.42
C ARG A 605 -14.73 49.77 -42.33
N SER A 606 -14.31 49.51 -41.10
CA SER A 606 -14.46 50.43 -39.96
C SER A 606 -13.66 51.73 -40.12
N ARG A 607 -12.44 51.68 -40.70
CA ARG A 607 -11.67 52.89 -41.07
C ARG A 607 -12.38 53.73 -42.13
N SER A 608 -12.99 53.09 -43.13
CA SER A 608 -13.74 53.79 -44.19
C SER A 608 -15.03 54.44 -43.67
N GLN A 609 -15.75 53.79 -42.75
CA GLN A 609 -16.92 54.36 -42.08
C GLN A 609 -16.56 55.51 -41.14
N ARG A 610 -15.47 55.41 -40.35
CA ARG A 610 -15.00 56.53 -39.51
C ARG A 610 -14.58 57.74 -40.35
N ARG A 611 -13.87 57.53 -41.47
CA ARG A 611 -13.53 58.60 -42.43
C ARG A 611 -14.76 59.28 -43.04
N ARG A 612 -15.83 58.53 -43.34
CA ARG A 612 -17.11 59.08 -43.82
C ARG A 612 -17.87 59.83 -42.72
N ALA A 613 -17.89 59.33 -41.50
CA ALA A 613 -18.55 59.99 -40.37
C ALA A 613 -17.83 61.29 -39.95
N SER A 614 -16.49 61.34 -40.03
CA SER A 614 -15.71 62.57 -39.82
C SER A 614 -15.78 63.56 -40.99
N ALA A 615 -16.35 63.16 -42.13
CA ALA A 615 -16.52 63.99 -43.33
C ALA A 615 -17.97 64.47 -43.55
N ALA A 616 -18.90 64.14 -42.64
CA ALA A 616 -20.26 64.69 -42.68
C ALA A 616 -20.25 66.14 -42.19
N PRO A 617 -20.92 67.09 -42.89
CA PRO A 617 -20.90 68.50 -42.50
C PRO A 617 -21.61 68.70 -41.15
N GLN A 618 -20.97 69.43 -40.23
CA GLN A 618 -21.62 69.92 -39.01
C GLN A 618 -22.88 70.69 -39.41
N LYS A 619 -24.06 70.20 -39.03
CA LYS A 619 -25.29 70.98 -39.13
C LYS A 619 -25.12 72.21 -38.23
N ALA A 620 -25.13 73.38 -38.85
CA ALA A 620 -25.08 74.67 -38.18
C ALA A 620 -26.18 74.79 -37.12
N SER A 621 -25.80 75.20 -35.91
CA SER A 621 -26.73 75.64 -34.88
C SER A 621 -27.35 77.00 -35.28
N PRO A 622 -28.62 77.29 -34.95
CA PRO A 622 -29.20 78.61 -35.17
C PRO A 622 -28.60 79.63 -34.20
N PRO A 623 -28.60 80.95 -34.53
CA PRO A 623 -28.01 81.97 -33.69
C PRO A 623 -28.84 82.20 -32.42
N TRP A 624 -28.17 82.22 -31.27
CA TRP A 624 -28.74 82.58 -29.98
C TRP A 624 -28.89 84.11 -29.88
N ASN A 625 -30.14 84.60 -29.83
CA ASN A 625 -30.44 85.93 -29.30
C ASN A 625 -30.42 85.86 -27.77
N SER A 626 -29.57 86.69 -27.17
CA SER A 626 -29.45 86.88 -25.73
C SER A 626 -30.23 88.12 -25.32
N HIS A 627 -31.23 87.97 -24.46
CA HIS A 627 -31.50 88.92 -23.37
C HIS A 627 -32.29 88.20 -22.23
N PRO A 628 -31.92 88.42 -20.96
CA PRO A 628 -32.43 87.68 -19.80
C PRO A 628 -33.66 88.35 -19.16
N PRO A 629 -34.55 87.62 -18.46
CA PRO A 629 -35.50 88.26 -17.55
C PRO A 629 -34.87 88.50 -16.17
N GLU A 630 -35.06 89.73 -15.72
CA GLU A 630 -34.64 90.33 -14.45
C GLU A 630 -35.24 89.65 -13.21
N ILE A 631 -34.45 89.62 -12.13
CA ILE A 631 -34.88 89.28 -10.77
C ILE A 631 -35.27 90.59 -10.06
N PRO A 632 -36.50 90.76 -9.54
CA PRO A 632 -36.81 91.90 -8.69
C PRO A 632 -36.33 91.69 -7.24
N PRO A 633 -35.91 92.76 -6.54
CA PRO A 633 -35.31 92.70 -5.20
C PRO A 633 -36.36 92.53 -4.07
N PRO A 634 -35.92 92.18 -2.85
CA PRO A 634 -36.82 91.78 -1.76
C PRO A 634 -37.44 92.98 -1.06
N THR A 635 -38.72 92.87 -0.72
CA THR A 635 -39.38 93.78 0.24
C THR A 635 -39.57 93.09 1.59
N LEU A 636 -39.08 93.78 2.62
CA LEU A 636 -39.28 93.53 4.05
C LEU A 636 -40.77 93.50 4.41
N ASN A 637 -41.18 92.43 5.11
CA ASN A 637 -41.81 92.45 6.44
C ASN A 637 -41.95 91.04 6.99
#